data_AF-A0A0N9HGX5-F1
#
_entry.id   AF-A0A0N9HGX5-F1
#
_cell.length_a   1.000
_cell.length_b   1.000
_cell.length_c   1.000
_cell.angle_alpha   90.00
_cell.angle_beta   90.00
_cell.angle_gamma   90.00
#
_symmetry.space_group_name_H-M   'P 1'
#
loop_
_entity.id
_entity.type
_entity.pdbx_description
1 polymer ?
#
loop_
_entity_poly.entity_id
_entity_poly.type
_entity_poly.pdbx_seq_one_letter_code
_entity_poly.pdbx_strand_id
1 'polypeptide(L)'
;MPPPVVSLFGAQFITWRGIPLIPSDKVPVEDGKTKFILVRTGEERQGVVGLFQPGLVGEQAPGLSVRFTGINQSAIATYLVTLYTSLAVLTDDALAVLDD
;
A
#
# COMPACT_ATOMS: atom_id res chain seq x y z
N MET A 1 -21.73 -16.08 19.70
CA MET A 1 -22.07 -15.19 18.56
C MET A 1 -20.94 -15.26 17.55
N PRO A 2 -21.22 -15.27 16.24
CA PRO A 2 -20.15 -15.21 15.24
C PRO A 2 -19.36 -13.90 15.41
N PRO A 3 -18.04 -13.90 15.11
CA PRO A 3 -17.25 -12.69 15.19
C PRO A 3 -17.85 -11.60 14.27
N PRO A 4 -17.84 -10.34 14.70
CA PRO A 4 -18.39 -9.25 13.89
C PRO A 4 -17.55 -9.09 12.61
N VAL A 5 -18.22 -9.05 11.46
CA VAL A 5 -17.60 -8.91 10.14
C VAL A 5 -18.09 -7.65 9.43
N VAL A 6 -17.28 -7.15 8.50
CA VAL A 6 -17.64 -6.07 7.57
C VAL A 6 -17.40 -6.52 6.13
N SER A 7 -18.27 -6.11 5.21
CA SER A 7 -18.05 -6.33 3.79
C SER A 7 -17.28 -5.15 3.19
N LEU A 8 -16.11 -5.43 2.63
CA LEU A 8 -15.27 -4.44 1.92
C LEU A 8 -14.87 -5.04 0.58
N PHE A 9 -15.04 -4.26 -0.50
CA PHE A 9 -14.64 -4.69 -1.85
C PHE A 9 -15.18 -6.08 -2.28
N GLY A 10 -16.37 -6.46 -1.80
CA GLY A 10 -17.00 -7.76 -2.09
C GLY A 10 -16.49 -8.94 -1.26
N ALA A 11 -15.59 -8.72 -0.30
CA ALA A 11 -15.07 -9.73 0.62
C ALA A 11 -15.48 -9.44 2.07
N GLN A 12 -15.47 -10.46 2.93
CA GLN A 12 -15.81 -10.37 4.35
C GLN A 12 -14.53 -10.31 5.18
N PHE A 13 -14.44 -9.33 6.08
CA PHE A 13 -13.29 -9.15 6.98
C PHE A 13 -13.76 -9.16 8.44
N ILE A 14 -12.97 -9.82 9.30
CA ILE A 14 -13.20 -9.79 10.75
C ILE A 14 -12.94 -8.38 11.27
N THR A 15 -13.72 -7.96 12.26
CA THR A 15 -13.52 -6.68 12.95
C THR A 15 -13.22 -6.89 14.42
N TRP A 16 -12.44 -5.98 15.00
CA TRP A 16 -12.22 -5.86 16.43
C TRP A 16 -12.60 -4.45 16.88
N ARG A 17 -13.60 -4.34 17.78
CA ARG A 17 -14.15 -3.05 18.23
C ARG A 17 -14.54 -2.11 17.07
N GLY A 18 -15.06 -2.68 15.98
CA GLY A 18 -15.45 -1.93 14.78
C GLY A 18 -14.32 -1.60 13.81
N ILE A 19 -13.07 -1.98 14.10
CA ILE A 19 -11.92 -1.79 13.21
C ILE A 19 -11.68 -3.06 12.40
N PRO A 20 -11.64 -3.01 11.06
CA PRO A 20 -11.40 -4.20 10.23
C PRO A 20 -9.95 -4.68 10.32
N LEU A 21 -9.77 -5.99 10.39
CA LEU A 21 -8.47 -6.65 10.28
C LEU A 21 -8.23 -6.99 8.81
N ILE A 22 -7.26 -6.30 8.19
CA ILE A 22 -6.89 -6.48 6.79
C ILE A 22 -5.70 -7.43 6.70
N PRO A 23 -5.85 -8.65 6.14
CA PRO A 23 -4.73 -9.57 5.95
C PRO A 23 -3.81 -9.04 4.85
N SER A 24 -2.50 -9.17 5.08
CA SER A 24 -1.47 -8.88 4.08
C SER A 24 -0.31 -9.84 4.28
N ASP A 25 0.12 -10.50 3.20
CA ASP A 25 1.28 -11.40 3.20
C ASP A 25 2.61 -10.63 3.21
N LYS A 26 2.57 -9.30 3.15
CA LYS A 26 3.76 -8.44 3.18
C LYS A 26 4.21 -8.05 4.58
N VAL A 27 3.41 -8.35 5.59
CA VAL A 27 3.87 -8.24 6.98
C VAL A 27 4.73 -9.48 7.28
N PRO A 28 6.01 -9.31 7.67
CA PRO A 28 6.90 -10.45 7.88
C PRO A 28 6.39 -11.41 8.95
N VAL A 29 6.60 -12.70 8.70
CA VAL A 29 6.39 -13.78 9.67
C VAL A 29 7.71 -14.53 9.79
N GLU A 30 8.37 -14.40 10.93
CA GLU A 30 9.71 -14.94 11.19
C GLU A 30 9.67 -15.69 12.52
N ASP A 31 10.17 -16.93 12.56
CA ASP A 31 10.22 -17.77 13.75
C ASP A 31 8.87 -17.92 14.50
N GLY A 32 7.77 -17.93 13.74
CA GLY A 32 6.41 -18.01 14.29
C GLY A 32 5.90 -16.73 14.94
N LYS A 33 6.65 -15.62 14.84
CA LYS A 33 6.27 -14.28 15.27
C LYS A 33 5.90 -13.40 14.09
N THR A 34 5.02 -12.44 14.33
CA THR A 34 4.63 -11.44 13.35
C THR A 34 4.20 -10.16 14.07
N LYS A 35 3.99 -9.10 13.30
CA LYS A 35 3.59 -7.79 13.82
C LYS A 35 2.16 -7.49 13.42
N PHE A 36 1.46 -6.68 14.20
CA PHE A 36 0.18 -6.10 13.78
C PHE A 36 0.33 -4.59 13.67
N ILE A 37 -0.15 -4.02 12.57
CA ILE A 37 -0.05 -2.59 12.29
C ILE A 37 -1.45 -1.98 12.35
N LEU A 38 -1.62 -0.96 13.18
CA LEU A 38 -2.84 -0.16 13.24
C LEU A 38 -2.57 1.21 12.61
N VAL A 39 -3.43 1.61 11.66
CA VAL A 39 -3.23 2.83 10.85
C VAL A 39 -4.49 3.68 10.83
N ARG A 40 -4.35 4.98 11.15
CA ARG A 40 -5.32 6.02 10.79
C ARG A 40 -4.89 6.63 9.46
N THR A 41 -5.75 6.66 8.45
CA THR A 41 -5.41 7.16 7.10
C THR A 41 -6.06 8.50 6.78
N GLY A 42 -5.45 9.25 5.86
CA GLY A 42 -6.00 10.47 5.26
C GLY A 42 -5.51 11.77 5.90
N GLU A 43 -5.33 12.80 5.07
CA GLU A 43 -4.79 14.11 5.48
C GLU A 43 -5.71 14.86 6.45
N GLU A 44 -7.02 14.86 6.17
CA GLU A 44 -8.03 15.51 7.03
C GLU A 44 -8.01 14.98 8.47
N ARG A 45 -7.60 13.72 8.65
CA ARG A 45 -7.53 13.05 9.95
C ARG A 45 -6.12 13.08 10.55
N GLN A 46 -5.19 13.82 9.96
CA GLN A 46 -3.77 13.78 10.33
C GLN A 46 -3.28 12.33 10.40
N GLY A 47 -3.60 11.56 9.36
CA GLY A 47 -3.30 10.15 9.25
C GLY A 47 -2.05 9.86 8.44
N VAL A 48 -1.89 8.60 8.07
CA VAL A 48 -0.91 8.14 7.09
C VAL A 48 -1.43 8.44 5.67
N VAL A 49 -0.56 9.01 4.83
CA VAL A 49 -0.85 9.35 3.43
C VAL A 49 0.20 8.78 2.49
N GLY A 50 -0.24 8.30 1.33
CA GLY A 50 0.65 7.90 0.24
C GLY A 50 1.09 9.11 -0.58
N LEU A 51 2.34 9.10 -1.03
CA LEU A 51 2.93 10.13 -1.87
C LEU A 51 3.32 9.52 -3.22
N PHE A 52 3.06 10.22 -4.31
CA PHE A 52 3.46 9.81 -5.65
C PHE A 52 3.77 11.05 -6.50
N GLN A 53 4.54 10.88 -7.57
CA GLN A 53 4.85 11.95 -8.51
C GLN A 53 3.73 12.08 -9.56
N PRO A 54 3.00 13.22 -9.62
CA PRO A 54 2.00 13.45 -10.66
C PRO A 54 2.64 13.94 -11.97
N GLY A 55 1.92 13.78 -13.08
CA GLY A 55 2.25 14.40 -14.36
C GLY A 55 3.46 13.76 -15.05
N LEU A 56 3.63 12.46 -14.87
CA LEU A 56 4.72 11.73 -15.50
C LEU A 56 4.46 11.59 -17.01
N VAL A 57 5.47 11.79 -17.84
CA VAL A 57 5.36 11.42 -19.26
C VAL A 57 5.18 9.90 -19.34
N GLY A 58 4.18 9.42 -20.10
CA GLY A 58 3.85 8.00 -20.19
C GLY A 58 3.17 7.42 -18.94
N GLU A 59 2.54 8.27 -18.11
CA GLU A 59 1.79 7.84 -16.92
C GLU A 59 0.66 6.86 -17.28
N GLN A 60 0.63 5.71 -16.61
CA GLN A 60 -0.41 4.67 -16.77
C GLN A 60 -1.33 4.56 -15.55
N ALA A 61 -0.79 4.92 -14.38
CA ALA A 61 -1.49 4.99 -13.10
C ALA A 61 -0.73 5.98 -12.21
N PRO A 62 -1.30 6.46 -11.09
CA PRO A 62 -0.63 7.42 -10.21
C PRO A 62 0.81 7.02 -9.85
N GLY A 63 1.78 7.83 -10.25
CA GLY A 63 3.20 7.58 -10.00
C GLY A 63 3.84 6.48 -10.86
N LEU A 64 3.11 5.80 -11.74
CA LEU A 64 3.60 4.74 -12.63
C LEU A 64 3.77 5.24 -14.06
N SER A 65 5.00 5.23 -14.56
CA SER A 65 5.37 5.60 -15.93
C SER A 65 5.85 4.38 -16.72
N VAL A 66 5.36 4.21 -17.95
CA VAL A 66 5.87 3.21 -18.90
C VAL A 66 6.28 3.93 -20.19
N ARG A 67 7.53 3.74 -20.63
CA ARG A 67 8.06 4.42 -21.82
C ARG A 67 8.82 3.46 -22.72
N PHE A 68 8.61 3.56 -24.02
CA PHE A 68 9.45 2.92 -25.01
C PHE A 68 10.79 3.65 -25.13
N THR A 69 11.91 2.92 -24.98
CA THR A 69 13.25 3.51 -25.03
C THR A 69 13.97 3.25 -26.37
N GLY A 70 13.41 2.40 -27.23
CA GLY A 70 13.95 2.11 -28.56
C GLY A 70 14.11 0.61 -28.85
N ILE A 71 14.64 0.32 -30.04
CA ILE A 71 15.05 -1.02 -30.47
C ILE A 71 16.58 -1.02 -30.64
N ASN A 72 17.26 -2.02 -30.07
CA ASN A 72 18.72 -2.13 -30.21
C ASN A 72 19.13 -2.85 -31.52
N GLN A 73 20.44 -2.94 -31.79
CA GLN A 73 20.98 -3.59 -32.99
C GLN A 73 20.65 -5.08 -33.11
N SER A 74 20.27 -5.72 -32.00
CA SER A 74 19.82 -7.12 -31.94
C SER A 74 18.29 -7.24 -32.08
N ALA A 75 17.61 -6.19 -32.56
CA ALA A 75 16.16 -6.13 -32.72
C ALA A 75 15.34 -6.30 -31.42
N ILE A 76 15.91 -5.99 -30.25
CA ILE A 76 15.19 -6.05 -28.96
C ILE A 76 14.54 -4.69 -28.67
N ALA A 77 13.21 -4.68 -28.55
CA ALA A 77 12.46 -3.53 -28.07
C ALA A 77 12.55 -3.42 -26.54
N THR A 78 12.92 -2.24 -26.05
CA THR A 78 13.06 -1.99 -24.60
C THR A 78 12.01 -0.99 -24.11
N TYR A 79 11.50 -1.26 -22.92
CA TYR A 79 10.57 -0.39 -22.20
C TYR A 79 11.12 -0.12 -20.81
N LEU A 80 11.08 1.14 -20.39
CA LEU A 80 11.38 1.56 -19.03
C LEU A 80 10.07 1.70 -18.25
N VAL A 81 9.94 0.90 -17.19
CA VAL A 81 8.84 0.98 -16.22
C VAL A 81 9.40 1.60 -14.95
N THR A 82 8.78 2.68 -14.48
CA THR A 82 9.22 3.40 -13.28
C THR A 82 8.02 3.68 -12.38
N LEU A 83 8.14 3.35 -11.09
CA LEU A 83 7.14 3.64 -10.07
C LEU A 83 7.72 4.59 -9.03
N TYR A 84 7.12 5.78 -8.91
CA TYR A 84 7.45 6.78 -7.90
C TYR A 84 6.42 6.71 -6.78
N THR A 85 6.84 6.19 -5.62
CA THR A 85 5.98 6.04 -4.45
C THR A 85 6.75 6.31 -3.16
N SER A 86 6.07 6.89 -2.19
CA SER A 86 6.53 7.09 -0.82
C SER A 86 5.31 7.16 0.09
N LEU A 87 5.52 7.34 1.39
CA LEU A 87 4.46 7.43 2.40
C LEU A 87 4.91 8.35 3.52
N ALA A 88 3.98 9.13 4.07
CA ALA A 88 4.21 10.01 5.21
C ALA A 88 3.22 9.69 6.34
N VAL A 89 3.73 9.66 7.57
CA VAL A 89 2.95 9.62 8.80
C VAL A 89 2.85 11.05 9.30
N LEU A 90 1.66 11.66 9.25
CA LEU A 90 1.51 13.09 9.54
C LEU A 90 1.64 13.41 11.05
N THR A 91 1.25 12.49 11.92
CA THR A 91 1.40 12.60 13.38
C THR A 91 1.77 11.25 13.99
N ASP A 92 2.52 11.29 15.09
CA ASP A 92 3.06 10.07 15.74
C ASP A 92 1.96 9.10 16.24
N ASP A 93 0.75 9.60 16.51
CA ASP A 93 -0.40 8.80 16.94
C ASP A 93 -1.19 8.15 15.79
N ALA A 94 -0.81 8.39 14.53
CA ALA A 94 -1.50 7.85 13.37
C ALA A 94 -1.11 6.40 13.02
N LEU A 95 -0.02 5.89 13.60
CA LEU A 95 0.53 4.56 13.33
C LEU A 95 0.97 3.90 14.64
N ALA A 96 0.54 2.65 14.85
CA ALA A 96 1.03 1.82 15.94
C ALA A 96 1.39 0.42 15.46
N VAL A 97 2.42 -0.17 16.08
CA VAL A 97 2.85 -1.54 15.81
C VAL A 97 2.79 -2.32 17.10
N LEU A 98 2.05 -3.42 17.08
CA LEU A 98 2.10 -4.46 18.10
C LEU A 98 3.21 -5.44 17.73
N ASP A 99 4.14 -5.63 18.65
CA ASP A 99 5.31 -6.49 18.54
C ASP A 99 5.50 -7.22 19.88
N ASP A 100 6.16 -8.37 19.87
CA ASP A 100 6.39 -9.25 21.05
C ASP A 100 7.86 -9.69 21.18
#